data_AF-A0A2E2NBS2-F1
#
_entry.id   AF-A0A2E2NBS2-F1
#
_cell.length_a   1.000
_cell.length_b   1.000
_cell.length_c   1.000
_cell.angle_alpha   90.00
_cell.angle_beta   90.00
_cell.angle_gamma   90.00
#
_symmetry.space_group_name_H-M   'P 1'
#
loop_
_entity.id
_entity.type
_entity.pdbx_description
1 polymer ?
#
loop_
_entity_poly.entity_id
_entity_poly.type
_entity_poly.pdbx_seq_one_letter_code
_entity_poly.pdbx_strand_id
1 'polypeptide(L)'
;MNIISVKAAGFAVGMACGTLYIACAALMLIAPRDVVVRFFNSIMHGLDIEPIVRWDMPWWEACVGVIEITILGWLIGALVAALYNLAAGRAAT
;
A
#
# COMPACT_ATOMS: atom_id res chain seq x y z
N MET A 1 -21.54 19.33 -7.77
CA MET A 1 -20.96 18.08 -7.24
C MET A 1 -19.48 18.05 -7.58
N ASN A 2 -18.60 17.79 -6.61
CA ASN A 2 -17.16 17.72 -6.88
C ASN A 2 -16.85 16.40 -7.57
N ILE A 3 -16.23 16.44 -8.76
CA ILE A 3 -15.75 15.26 -9.48
C ILE A 3 -14.30 15.00 -9.06
N ILE A 4 -13.97 13.74 -8.77
CA ILE A 4 -12.60 13.32 -8.47
C ILE A 4 -11.91 12.94 -9.78
N SER A 5 -10.72 13.50 -10.04
CA SER A 5 -9.90 13.08 -11.19
C SER A 5 -9.39 11.66 -10.99
N VAL A 6 -9.87 10.72 -11.82
CA VAL A 6 -9.52 9.29 -11.76
C VAL A 6 -8.01 9.07 -11.89
N LYS A 7 -7.37 9.76 -12.84
CA LYS A 7 -5.92 9.65 -13.06
C LYS A 7 -5.12 10.14 -11.86
N ALA A 8 -5.52 11.28 -11.28
CA ALA A 8 -4.85 11.86 -10.14
C ALA A 8 -5.04 11.02 -8.88
N ALA A 9 -6.25 10.50 -8.64
CA ALA A 9 -6.54 9.62 -7.51
C ALA A 9 -5.76 8.30 -7.60
N GLY A 10 -5.75 7.65 -8.77
CA GLY A 10 -4.93 6.48 -9.00
C GLY A 10 -3.45 6.77 -8.74
N PHE A 11 -2.90 7.82 -9.35
CA PHE A 11 -1.50 8.18 -9.13
C PHE A 11 -1.17 8.44 -7.66
N ALA A 12 -2.00 9.21 -6.96
CA ALA A 12 -1.78 9.53 -5.55
C ALA A 12 -1.79 8.28 -4.65
N VAL A 13 -2.79 7.41 -4.79
CA VAL A 13 -2.90 6.18 -3.98
C VAL A 13 -1.77 5.20 -4.33
N GLY A 14 -1.46 5.02 -5.61
CA GLY A 14 -0.35 4.19 -6.05
C GLY A 14 0.99 4.64 -5.46
N MET A 15 1.31 5.94 -5.57
CA MET A 15 2.55 6.49 -5.00
C MET A 15 2.60 6.41 -3.47
N ALA A 16 1.46 6.63 -2.80
CA ALA A 16 1.39 6.48 -1.34
C ALA A 16 1.66 5.03 -0.91
N CYS A 17 1.04 4.06 -1.58
CA CYS A 17 1.26 2.62 -1.34
C CYS A 17 2.72 2.20 -1.61
N GLY A 18 3.30 2.65 -2.73
CA GLY A 18 4.71 2.40 -3.05
C GLY A 18 5.66 3.00 -2.00
N THR A 19 5.39 4.22 -1.57
CA THR A 19 6.18 4.90 -0.52
C THR A 19 6.09 4.16 0.82
N LEU A 20 4.89 3.70 1.19
CA LEU A 20 4.68 2.92 2.40
C LEU A 20 5.46 1.60 2.37
N TYR A 21 5.47 0.91 1.23
CA TYR A 21 6.26 -0.31 1.07
C TYR A 21 7.77 -0.05 1.25
N ILE A 22 8.28 1.03 0.63
CA ILE A 22 9.69 1.43 0.80
C ILE A 22 9.99 1.72 2.26
N ALA A 23 9.09 2.41 2.99
CA ALA A 23 9.25 2.67 4.40
C ALA A 23 9.29 1.37 5.24
N CYS A 24 8.44 0.39 4.91
CA CYS A 24 8.47 -0.93 5.54
C CYS A 24 9.79 -1.68 5.28
N ALA A 25 10.27 -1.70 4.03
CA ALA A 25 11.55 -2.32 3.69
C ALA A 25 12.73 -1.61 4.38
N ALA A 26 12.71 -0.28 4.43
CA ALA A 26 13.73 0.51 5.14
C ALA A 26 13.74 0.20 6.63
N LEU A 27 12.58 0.07 7.28
CA LEU A 27 12.47 -0.32 8.69
C LEU A 27 13.15 -1.68 8.94
N MET A 28 12.95 -2.65 8.05
CA MET A 28 13.60 -3.96 8.15
C MET A 28 15.13 -3.90 8.00
N LEU A 29 15.67 -2.90 7.30
CA LEU A 29 17.11 -2.71 7.13
C LEU A 29 17.79 -2.04 8.32
N ILE A 30 17.10 -1.11 8.98
CA ILE A 30 17.71 -0.26 10.02
C ILE A 30 17.42 -0.72 11.45
N ALA A 31 16.31 -1.41 11.68
CA ALA A 31 15.87 -1.77 13.02
C ALA A 31 16.22 -3.24 13.37
N PRO A 32 16.44 -3.54 14.67
CA PRO A 32 16.61 -4.91 15.12
C PRO A 32 15.38 -5.79 14.83
N ARG A 33 15.62 -7.09 14.60
CA ARG A 33 14.58 -8.08 14.26
C ARG A 33 13.40 -8.09 15.24
N ASP A 34 13.66 -8.06 16.54
CA ASP A 34 12.63 -8.09 17.58
C ASP A 34 11.75 -6.82 17.57
N VAL A 35 12.34 -5.66 17.27
CA VAL A 35 11.63 -4.40 17.13
C VAL A 35 10.69 -4.43 15.93
N VAL A 36 11.18 -4.92 14.79
CA VAL A 36 10.39 -5.07 13.55
C VAL A 36 9.21 -6.02 13.76
N VAL A 37 9.44 -7.18 14.37
CA VAL A 37 8.40 -8.16 14.68
C VAL A 37 7.33 -7.55 15.60
N ARG A 38 7.72 -6.89 16.69
CA ARG A 38 6.76 -6.23 17.60
C ARG A 38 5.96 -5.15 16.90
N PHE A 39 6.60 -4.34 16.05
CA PHE A 39 5.94 -3.31 15.28
C PHE A 39 4.87 -3.89 14.35
N PHE A 40 5.22 -4.87 13.51
CA PHE A 40 4.25 -5.45 12.58
C PHE A 40 3.17 -6.28 13.29
N ASN A 41 3.48 -6.98 14.39
CA ASN A 41 2.47 -7.66 15.21
C ASN A 41 1.48 -6.66 15.85
N SER A 42 1.92 -5.43 16.15
CA SER A 42 1.01 -4.39 16.66
C SER A 42 0.04 -3.87 15.62
N ILE A 43 0.43 -3.88 14.33
CA ILE A 43 -0.42 -3.50 13.21
C ILE A 43 -1.34 -4.66 12.81
N MET A 44 -0.79 -5.88 12.78
CA MET A 44 -1.46 -7.10 12.37
C MET A 44 -2.12 -7.77 13.57
N HIS A 45 -3.30 -7.26 13.95
CA HIS A 45 -4.02 -7.78 15.10
C HIS A 45 -4.34 -9.28 14.92
N GLY A 46 -3.85 -10.11 15.84
CA GLY A 46 -4.10 -11.56 15.85
C GLY A 46 -3.19 -12.40 14.94
N LEU A 47 -2.16 -11.81 14.32
CA LEU A 47 -1.17 -12.53 13.52
C LEU A 47 0.23 -12.30 14.11
N ASP A 48 0.91 -13.39 14.45
CA ASP A 48 2.35 -13.36 14.72
C ASP A 48 3.12 -13.48 13.40
N ILE A 49 3.86 -12.44 13.04
CA ILE A 49 4.63 -12.40 11.80
C ILE A 49 6.00 -13.08 11.91
N GLU A 50 6.49 -13.35 13.14
CA GLU A 50 7.80 -13.93 13.36
C GLU A 50 8.10 -15.21 12.56
N PRO A 51 7.18 -16.19 12.45
CA PRO A 51 7.44 -17.43 11.72
C PRO A 51 7.38 -17.30 10.20
N ILE A 52 6.81 -16.21 9.67
CA ILE A 52 6.56 -16.05 8.22
C ILE A 52 7.47 -15.01 7.56
N VAL A 53 8.09 -14.11 8.34
CA VAL A 53 8.96 -13.06 7.80
C VAL A 53 10.30 -13.64 7.33
N ARG A 54 10.67 -13.35 6.07
CA ARG A 54 11.96 -13.73 5.46
C ARG A 54 12.96 -12.58 5.59
N TRP A 55 14.07 -12.83 6.28
CA TRP A 55 15.12 -11.82 6.53
C TRP A 55 16.22 -11.81 5.47
N ASP A 56 16.37 -12.91 4.74
CA ASP A 56 17.35 -13.17 3.70
C ASP A 56 16.79 -12.92 2.29
N MET A 57 15.80 -12.04 2.18
CA MET A 57 15.17 -11.70 0.90
C MET A 57 16.15 -10.89 0.01
N PRO A 58 16.36 -11.30 -1.24
CA PRO A 58 17.10 -10.51 -2.22
C PRO A 58 16.48 -9.12 -2.44
N TRP A 59 17.31 -8.09 -2.60
CA TRP A 59 16.84 -6.71 -2.81
C TRP A 59 15.95 -6.54 -4.06
N TRP A 60 16.11 -7.40 -5.08
CA TRP A 60 15.30 -7.34 -6.28
C TRP A 60 13.85 -7.81 -6.05
N GLU A 61 13.60 -8.74 -5.11
CA GLU A 61 12.24 -9.14 -4.71
C GLU A 61 11.52 -7.93 -4.09
N ALA A 62 12.23 -7.10 -3.31
CA ALA A 62 11.69 -5.86 -2.78
C ALA A 62 11.36 -4.85 -3.89
N CYS A 63 12.21 -4.71 -4.93
CA CYS A 63 11.90 -3.86 -6.08
C CYS A 63 10.64 -4.31 -6.83
N VAL A 64 10.46 -5.62 -7.01
CA VAL A 64 9.24 -6.18 -7.60
C VAL A 64 8.03 -5.84 -6.72
N GLY A 65 8.13 -6.02 -5.41
CA GLY A 65 7.07 -5.68 -4.47
C GLY A 65 6.65 -4.20 -4.50
N VAL A 66 7.60 -3.27 -4.64
CA VAL A 66 7.32 -1.83 -4.83
C VAL A 66 6.50 -1.59 -6.10
N ILE A 67 6.85 -2.25 -7.21
CA ILE A 67 6.14 -2.11 -8.47
C ILE A 67 4.71 -2.65 -8.33
N GLU A 68 4.56 -3.86 -7.78
CA GLU A 68 3.28 -4.51 -7.59
C GLU A 68 2.33 -3.68 -6.72
N ILE A 69 2.78 -3.25 -5.54
CA ILE A 69 1.93 -2.50 -4.61
C ILE A 69 1.57 -1.11 -5.15
N THR A 70 2.47 -0.49 -5.95
CA THR A 70 2.19 0.79 -6.61
C THR A 70 1.12 0.63 -7.68
N ILE A 71 1.19 -0.43 -8.50
CA ILE A 71 0.18 -0.74 -9.52
C ILE A 71 -1.16 -1.06 -8.86
N LEU A 72 -1.18 -1.89 -7.81
CA LEU A 72 -2.39 -2.22 -7.07
C LEU A 72 -3.01 -0.98 -6.42
N GLY A 73 -2.22 -0.16 -5.75
CA GLY A 73 -2.68 1.12 -5.18
C GLY A 73 -3.23 2.05 -6.26
N TRP A 74 -2.59 2.11 -7.43
CA TRP A 74 -3.05 2.91 -8.55
C TRP A 74 -4.42 2.46 -9.07
N LEU A 75 -4.59 1.15 -9.26
CA LEU A 75 -5.86 0.56 -9.69
C LEU A 75 -6.97 0.82 -8.66
N ILE A 76 -6.68 0.65 -7.38
CA ILE A 76 -7.64 0.88 -6.28
C ILE A 76 -8.03 2.37 -6.23
N GLY A 77 -7.08 3.30 -6.30
CA GLY A 77 -7.37 4.72 -6.30
C GLY A 77 -8.21 5.16 -7.49
N ALA A 78 -7.90 4.63 -8.68
CA ALA A 78 -8.69 4.87 -9.88
C ALA A 78 -10.12 4.31 -9.75
N LEU A 79 -10.26 3.10 -9.22
CA LEU A 79 -11.56 2.45 -8.99
C LEU A 79 -12.42 3.25 -8.01
N VAL A 80 -11.85 3.66 -6.87
CA VAL A 80 -12.56 4.47 -5.86
C VAL A 80 -13.07 5.77 -6.48
N ALA A 81 -12.23 6.49 -7.24
CA ALA A 81 -12.64 7.72 -7.90
C ALA A 81 -13.75 7.49 -8.94
N ALA A 82 -13.66 6.41 -9.73
CA ALA A 82 -14.69 6.06 -10.71
C ALA A 82 -16.04 5.74 -10.05
N LEU A 83 -16.03 4.94 -8.98
CA LEU A 83 -17.24 4.59 -8.23
C LEU A 83 -17.86 5.80 -7.53
N TYR A 84 -17.03 6.66 -6.93
CA TYR A 84 -17.49 7.92 -6.32
C TYR A 84 -18.18 8.82 -7.36
N ASN A 85 -17.56 9.02 -8.52
CA ASN A 85 -18.13 9.86 -9.58
C ASN A 85 -19.44 9.29 -10.13
N LEU A 86 -19.53 7.96 -10.28
CA LEU A 86 -20.76 7.28 -10.70
C LEU A 86 -21.89 7.46 -9.68
N ALA A 87 -21.59 7.30 -8.39
CA ALA A 87 -22.57 7.48 -7.32
C ALA A 87 -23.05 8.93 -7.21
N ALA A 88 -22.12 9.90 -7.30
CA ALA A 88 -22.45 11.32 -7.33
C ALA A 88 -23.33 11.66 -8.54
N GLY A 89 -22.99 11.16 -9.73
CA GLY A 89 -23.80 11.37 -10.93
C GLY A 89 -25.24 10.85 -10.81
N ARG A 90 -25.44 9.69 -10.16
CA ARG A 90 -26.77 9.13 -9.87
C ARG A 90 -27.58 9.92 -8.86
N ALA A 91 -26.94 10.63 -7.93
CA ALA A 91 -27.64 11.44 -6.93
C ALA A 91 -28.19 12.77 -7.49
N ALA A 92 -27.82 13.14 -8.73
CA ALA A 92 -28.27 14.36 -9.40
C ALA A 92 -29.31 14.13 -10.51
N THR A 93 -29.71 12.89 -10.74
CA THR A 93 -30.82 12.49 -11.65
C THR A 93 -32.05 12.13 -10.84
#